data_AF-A0A7W0KH31-F1
#
_entry.id   AF-A0A7W0KH31-F1
#
_cell.length_a   1.000
_cell.length_b   1.000
_cell.length_c   1.000
_cell.angle_alpha   90.00
_cell.angle_beta   90.00
_cell.angle_gamma   90.00
#
_symmetry.space_group_name_H-M   'P 1'
#
loop_
_entity.id
_entity.type
_entity.pdbx_description
1 polymer ?
#
loop_
_entity_poly.entity_id
_entity_poly.type
_entity_poly.pdbx_seq_one_letter_code
_entity_poly.pdbx_strand_id
1 'polypeptide(L)'
;MRHGSIYGDVVLSIGFAELALGNTDTAADAFGEAARLGRLHGNTQAARWGVRYLAMTWVSQGRLRDAEAIIDEDLDRVRSDSSDPGSMLSALLIGKAEILRVSRPVPATAINDAADRSTADFTMVG
;
A
#
# COMPACT_ATOMS: atom_id res chain seq x y z
N MET A 1 -14.03 -24.84 10.34
CA MET A 1 -13.10 -23.85 9.76
C MET A 1 -13.29 -22.48 10.44
N ARG A 2 -12.63 -22.21 11.58
CA ARG A 2 -12.66 -20.86 12.22
C ARG A 2 -11.30 -20.40 12.78
N HIS A 3 -10.38 -21.30 13.08
CA HIS A 3 -9.07 -20.93 13.66
C HIS A 3 -8.09 -20.32 12.65
N GLY A 4 -8.13 -20.75 11.38
CA GLY A 4 -7.23 -20.27 10.31
C GLY A 4 -7.26 -18.76 10.07
N SER A 5 -8.44 -18.15 10.21
CA SER A 5 -8.65 -16.71 9.98
C SER A 5 -7.89 -15.84 10.97
N ILE A 6 -7.83 -16.26 12.24
CA ILE A 6 -7.23 -15.48 13.34
C ILE A 6 -5.72 -15.36 13.17
N TYR A 7 -5.06 -16.38 12.60
CA TYR A 7 -3.61 -16.35 12.40
C TYR A 7 -3.18 -15.20 11.48
N GLY A 8 -3.95 -14.90 10.43
CA GLY A 8 -3.68 -13.76 9.55
C GLY A 8 -3.72 -12.43 10.30
N ASP A 9 -4.74 -12.22 11.12
CA ASP A 9 -4.93 -10.97 11.88
C ASP A 9 -3.89 -10.81 13.00
N VAL A 10 -3.50 -11.91 13.65
CA VAL A 10 -2.42 -11.92 14.65
C VAL A 10 -1.10 -11.53 13.99
N VAL A 11 -0.79 -12.09 12.83
CA VAL A 11 0.46 -11.79 12.12
C VAL A 11 0.47 -10.35 11.58
N LEU A 12 -0.67 -9.80 11.16
CA LEU A 12 -0.78 -8.36 10.88
C LEU A 12 -0.41 -7.51 12.10
N SER A 13 -0.92 -7.88 13.28
CA SER A 13 -0.63 -7.17 14.52
C SER A 13 0.86 -7.22 14.89
N ILE A 14 1.52 -8.37 14.64
CA ILE A 14 2.98 -8.50 14.79
C ILE A 14 3.70 -7.56 13.82
N GLY A 15 3.31 -7.52 12.55
CA GLY A 15 3.91 -6.62 11.56
C GLY A 15 3.85 -5.14 11.97
N PHE A 16 2.73 -4.71 12.55
CA PHE A 16 2.63 -3.35 13.10
C PHE A 16 3.51 -3.10 14.32
N ALA A 17 3.61 -4.07 15.22
CA ALA A 17 4.49 -3.97 16.38
C ALA A 17 5.96 -3.84 15.94
N GLU A 18 6.38 -4.64 14.97
CA GLU A 18 7.74 -4.57 14.40
C GLU A 18 8.00 -3.25 13.68
N LEU A 19 7.03 -2.70 12.93
CA LEU A 19 7.13 -1.36 12.35
C LEU A 19 7.33 -0.29 13.43
N ALA A 20 6.56 -0.36 14.52
CA ALA A 20 6.67 0.60 15.62
C ALA A 20 8.04 0.54 16.33
N LEU A 21 8.71 -0.60 16.28
CA LEU A 21 10.07 -0.80 16.77
C LEU A 21 11.16 -0.42 15.75
N GLY A 22 10.78 -0.07 14.51
CA GLY A 22 11.71 0.24 13.42
C GLY A 22 12.27 -0.99 12.70
N ASN A 23 11.80 -2.19 13.02
CA ASN A 23 12.25 -3.46 12.44
C ASN A 23 11.55 -3.70 11.09
N THR A 24 11.88 -2.89 10.09
CA THR A 24 11.13 -2.86 8.82
C THR A 24 11.21 -4.18 8.03
N ASP A 25 12.32 -4.92 8.11
CA ASP A 25 12.44 -6.24 7.45
C ASP A 25 11.53 -7.28 8.11
N THR A 26 11.57 -7.39 9.43
CA THR A 26 10.69 -8.30 10.19
C THR A 26 9.21 -7.97 9.98
N ALA A 27 8.89 -6.67 9.91
CA ALA A 27 7.55 -6.22 9.60
C ALA A 27 7.11 -6.67 8.19
N ALA A 28 7.98 -6.52 7.18
CA ALA A 28 7.70 -6.97 5.82
C ALA A 28 7.43 -8.49 5.79
N ASP A 29 8.27 -9.29 6.46
CA ASP A 29 8.09 -10.73 6.55
C ASP A 29 6.74 -11.10 7.20
N ALA A 30 6.37 -10.42 8.29
CA ALA A 30 5.09 -10.61 8.94
C ALA A 30 3.92 -10.25 7.99
N PHE A 31 3.95 -9.10 7.32
CA PHE A 31 2.87 -8.73 6.39
C PHE A 31 2.75 -9.71 5.21
N GLY A 32 3.87 -10.20 4.68
CA GLY A 32 3.89 -11.26 3.66
C GLY A 32 3.27 -12.56 4.16
N GLU A 33 3.57 -12.95 5.41
CA GLU A 33 3.01 -14.15 6.03
C GLU A 33 1.51 -14.01 6.31
N ALA A 34 1.06 -12.85 6.79
CA ALA A 34 -0.37 -12.54 6.93
C ALA A 34 -1.09 -12.66 5.58
N ALA A 35 -0.48 -12.15 4.50
CA ALA A 35 -1.04 -12.25 3.16
C ALA A 35 -1.19 -13.72 2.73
N ARG A 36 -0.17 -14.53 2.98
CA ARG A 36 -0.14 -15.97 2.65
C ARG A 36 -1.18 -16.76 3.45
N LEU A 37 -1.25 -16.56 4.76
CA LEU A 37 -2.20 -17.21 5.65
C LEU A 37 -3.65 -16.82 5.34
N GLY A 38 -3.87 -15.52 5.05
CA GLY A 38 -5.17 -15.02 4.63
C GLY A 38 -5.69 -15.75 3.40
N ARG A 39 -4.85 -15.88 2.36
CA ARG A 39 -5.18 -16.66 1.15
C ARG A 39 -5.44 -18.13 1.46
N LEU A 40 -4.58 -18.77 2.25
CA LEU A 40 -4.68 -20.20 2.58
C LEU A 40 -5.99 -20.54 3.31
N HIS A 41 -6.50 -19.63 4.14
CA HIS A 41 -7.67 -19.87 4.99
C HIS A 41 -8.94 -19.15 4.53
N GLY A 42 -8.93 -18.47 3.37
CA GLY A 42 -10.07 -17.71 2.87
C GLY A 42 -10.38 -16.46 3.68
N ASN A 43 -9.42 -15.94 4.48
CA ASN A 43 -9.52 -14.63 5.09
C ASN A 43 -9.00 -13.57 4.09
N THR A 44 -9.89 -13.13 3.20
CA THR A 44 -9.59 -12.14 2.16
C THR A 44 -9.10 -10.82 2.78
N GLN A 45 -9.62 -10.43 3.94
CA GLN A 45 -9.21 -9.19 4.59
C GLN A 45 -7.74 -9.24 5.01
N ALA A 46 -7.30 -10.29 5.70
CA ALA A 46 -5.90 -10.46 6.07
C ALA A 46 -4.99 -10.57 4.84
N ALA A 47 -5.46 -11.26 3.79
CA ALA A 47 -4.73 -11.37 2.53
C ALA A 47 -4.39 -9.99 1.94
N ARG A 48 -5.40 -9.13 1.78
CA ARG A 48 -5.26 -7.83 1.10
C ARG A 48 -4.54 -6.79 1.97
N TRP A 49 -4.83 -6.74 3.26
CA TRP A 49 -4.10 -5.85 4.17
C TRP A 49 -2.64 -6.24 4.29
N GLY A 50 -2.32 -7.54 4.35
CA GLY A 50 -0.95 -8.02 4.33
C GLY A 50 -0.19 -7.54 3.10
N VAL A 51 -0.79 -7.67 1.91
CA VAL A 51 -0.18 -7.16 0.66
C VAL A 51 0.03 -5.65 0.69
N ARG A 52 -0.99 -4.87 1.10
CA ARG A 52 -0.87 -3.41 1.16
C ARG A 52 0.25 -2.97 2.12
N TYR A 53 0.28 -3.53 3.32
CA TYR A 53 1.29 -3.13 4.30
C TYR A 53 2.69 -3.58 3.91
N LEU A 54 2.83 -4.79 3.35
CA LEU A 54 4.10 -5.23 2.76
C LEU A 54 4.60 -4.24 1.69
N ALA A 55 3.72 -3.84 0.77
CA ALA A 55 4.08 -2.88 -0.27
C ALA A 55 4.48 -1.52 0.32
N MET A 56 3.77 -1.01 1.33
CA MET A 56 4.12 0.25 1.99
C MET A 56 5.43 0.15 2.79
N THR A 57 5.70 -0.98 3.42
CA THR A 57 7.00 -1.25 4.05
C THR A 57 8.11 -1.24 3.01
N TRP A 58 7.93 -1.89 1.85
CA TRP A 58 8.88 -1.83 0.74
C TRP A 58 9.05 -0.43 0.17
N VAL A 59 7.99 0.38 0.08
CA VAL A 59 8.11 1.81 -0.27
C VAL A 59 9.01 2.54 0.71
N SER A 60 8.82 2.34 2.03
CA SER A 60 9.66 2.96 3.05
C SER A 60 11.13 2.52 2.99
N GLN A 61 11.39 1.32 2.47
CA GLN A 61 12.72 0.77 2.24
C GLN A 61 13.33 1.17 0.88
N GLY A 62 12.62 1.95 0.06
CA GLY A 62 13.06 2.32 -1.30
C GLY A 62 12.92 1.21 -2.35
N ARG A 63 12.27 0.09 -2.01
CA ARG A 63 12.02 -1.05 -2.90
C ARG A 63 10.77 -0.85 -3.76
N LEU A 64 10.75 0.27 -4.51
CA LEU A 64 9.56 0.72 -5.23
C LEU A 64 9.09 -0.27 -6.30
N ARG A 65 10.02 -0.95 -6.99
CA ARG A 65 9.68 -1.95 -8.02
C ARG A 65 8.99 -3.17 -7.42
N ASP A 66 9.45 -3.65 -6.27
CA ASP A 66 8.86 -4.80 -5.59
C ASP A 66 7.47 -4.44 -5.05
N ALA A 67 7.33 -3.23 -4.49
CA ALA A 67 6.06 -2.71 -4.02
C ALA A 67 5.03 -2.59 -5.15
N GLU A 68 5.43 -2.09 -6.31
CA GLU A 68 4.55 -2.01 -7.49
C GLU A 68 4.14 -3.39 -7.97
N ALA A 69 5.10 -4.32 -8.09
CA ALA A 69 4.85 -5.66 -8.59
C ALA A 69 3.84 -6.43 -7.73
N ILE A 70 3.95 -6.38 -6.40
CA ILE A 70 3.03 -7.12 -5.52
C ILE A 70 1.62 -6.52 -5.50
N ILE A 71 1.48 -5.20 -5.61
CA ILE A 71 0.17 -4.55 -5.71
C ILE A 71 -0.49 -4.91 -7.03
N ASP A 72 0.25 -4.90 -8.14
CA ASP A 72 -0.30 -5.21 -9.47
C ASP A 72 -0.73 -6.68 -9.56
N GLU A 73 0.08 -7.59 -9.04
CA GLU A 73 -0.29 -9.00 -8.96
C GLU A 73 -1.59 -9.20 -8.18
N ASP A 74 -1.75 -8.50 -7.06
CA ASP A 74 -2.92 -8.66 -6.20
C ASP A 74 -4.17 -7.98 -6.76
N LEU A 75 -4.01 -6.86 -7.47
CA LEU A 75 -5.08 -6.20 -8.23
C LEU A 75 -5.60 -7.10 -9.35
N ASP A 76 -4.71 -7.77 -10.09
CA ASP A 76 -5.11 -8.68 -11.16
C ASP A 76 -5.87 -9.88 -10.61
N ARG A 77 -5.48 -10.40 -9.44
CA ARG A 77 -6.27 -11.42 -8.72
C ARG A 77 -7.67 -10.92 -8.36
N VAL A 78 -7.81 -9.71 -7.78
CA VAL A 78 -9.13 -9.14 -7.44
C VAL A 78 -10.01 -9.03 -8.68
N ARG A 79 -9.45 -8.57 -9.81
CA ARG A 79 -10.21 -8.42 -11.06
C ARG A 79 -10.70 -9.75 -11.62
N SER A 80 -9.95 -10.82 -11.39
CA SER A 80 -10.33 -12.17 -11.82
C SER A 80 -11.36 -12.85 -10.92
N ASP A 81 -11.48 -12.44 -9.65
CA ASP A 81 -12.48 -12.96 -8.72
C ASP A 81 -13.80 -12.18 -8.89
N SER A 82 -14.85 -12.87 -9.33
CA SER A 82 -16.21 -12.29 -9.52
C SER A 82 -16.98 -12.07 -8.21
N SER A 83 -16.30 -12.16 -7.07
CA SER A 83 -16.90 -12.09 -5.74
C SER A 83 -16.00 -11.28 -4.81
N ASP A 84 -16.61 -10.29 -4.15
CA ASP A 84 -16.08 -9.48 -3.03
C ASP A 84 -15.49 -8.08 -3.40
N PRO A 85 -15.43 -7.11 -2.45
CA PRO A 85 -16.29 -5.94 -2.43
C PRO A 85 -15.47 -4.64 -2.53
N GLY A 86 -16.07 -3.54 -2.98
CA GLY A 86 -15.35 -2.32 -3.39
C GLY A 86 -14.34 -1.71 -2.39
N SER A 87 -14.42 -2.00 -1.09
CA SER A 87 -13.49 -1.47 -0.08
C SER A 87 -12.07 -2.07 -0.17
N MET A 88 -11.93 -3.36 -0.48
CA MET A 88 -10.61 -4.00 -0.57
C MET A 88 -9.88 -3.62 -1.85
N LEU A 89 -10.61 -3.53 -2.97
CA LEU A 89 -10.10 -2.97 -4.22
C LEU A 89 -9.60 -1.53 -4.02
N SER A 90 -10.37 -0.72 -3.28
CA SER A 90 -9.97 0.67 -2.97
C SER A 90 -8.63 0.73 -2.22
N ALA A 91 -8.40 -0.15 -1.24
CA ALA A 91 -7.13 -0.17 -0.49
C ALA A 91 -5.91 -0.48 -1.39
N LEU A 92 -6.05 -1.41 -2.33
CA LEU A 92 -5.00 -1.73 -3.29
C LEU A 92 -4.78 -0.59 -4.31
N LEU A 93 -5.86 0.04 -4.80
CA LEU A 93 -5.77 1.19 -5.71
C LEU A 93 -5.11 2.40 -5.05
N ILE A 94 -5.43 2.67 -3.77
CA ILE A 94 -4.74 3.70 -2.98
C ILE A 94 -3.26 3.34 -2.86
N GLY A 95 -2.92 2.07 -2.60
CA GLY A 95 -1.53 1.60 -2.53
C GLY A 95 -0.76 1.84 -3.81
N LYS A 96 -1.38 1.53 -4.95
CA LYS A 96 -0.82 1.81 -6.27
C LYS A 96 -0.59 3.31 -6.47
N ALA A 97 -1.56 4.15 -6.10
CA ALA A 97 -1.44 5.60 -6.23
C ALA A 97 -0.30 6.16 -5.37
N GLU A 98 -0.14 5.68 -4.13
CA GLU A 98 0.95 6.04 -3.23
C GLU A 98 2.32 5.67 -3.84
N ILE A 99 2.46 4.44 -4.34
CA ILE A 99 3.69 3.97 -5.01
C ILE A 99 4.02 4.84 -6.22
N LEU A 100 3.04 5.12 -7.08
CA LEU A 100 3.23 5.96 -8.26
C LEU A 100 3.63 7.40 -7.89
N ARG A 101 3.04 7.96 -6.83
CA ARG A 101 3.36 9.31 -6.33
C ARG A 101 4.79 9.42 -5.80
N VAL A 102 5.30 8.36 -5.17
CA VAL A 102 6.70 8.31 -4.70
C VAL A 102 7.66 8.03 -5.86
N SER A 103 7.27 7.17 -6.81
CA SER A 103 8.10 6.79 -7.96
C SER A 103 8.24 7.90 -9.01
N ARG A 104 7.28 8.83 -9.04
CA ARG A 104 7.30 10.02 -9.91
C ARG A 104 7.25 11.28 -9.03
N PRO A 105 8.35 11.65 -8.37
CA PRO A 105 8.38 12.89 -7.61
C PRO A 105 8.05 14.04 -8.57
N VAL A 106 7.08 14.87 -8.19
CA VAL A 106 6.82 16.12 -8.90
C VAL A 106 8.12 16.90 -8.91
N PRO A 107 8.69 17.25 -10.08
CA PRO A 107 9.94 17.98 -10.12
C PRO A 107 9.75 19.32 -9.39
N ALA A 108 10.72 19.69 -8.55
CA ALA A 108 10.64 20.89 -7.72
C ALA A 108 10.36 22.18 -8.54
N THR A 109 10.73 22.18 -9.82
CA THR A 109 10.45 23.26 -10.77
C THR A 109 8.95 23.49 -11.00
N ALA A 110 8.13 22.43 -10.99
CA ALA A 110 6.68 22.55 -11.19
C ALA A 110 5.95 23.17 -9.97
N ILE A 111 6.55 23.10 -8.77
CA ILE A 111 6.01 23.71 -7.55
C ILE A 111 6.26 25.22 -7.55
N ASN A 112 7.45 25.63 -8.00
CA ASN A 112 7.81 27.04 -8.12
C ASN A 112 7.01 27.74 -9.24
N ASP A 113 6.80 27.08 -10.38
CA ASP A 113 5.97 27.62 -11.47
C ASP A 113 4.49 27.83 -11.07
N ALA A 114 3.96 27.01 -10.18
CA ALA A 114 2.60 27.17 -9.65
C ALA A 114 2.50 28.32 -8.63
N ALA A 115 3.55 28.53 -7.84
CA ALA A 115 3.64 29.64 -6.90
C ALA A 115 3.81 30.99 -7.62
N ASP A 116 4.63 31.05 -8.68
CA ASP A 116 4.86 32.27 -9.48
C ASP A 116 3.63 32.68 -10.30
N ARG A 117 2.81 31.74 -10.76
CA ARG A 117 1.53 32.06 -11.43
C ARG A 117 0.48 32.58 -10.44
N SER A 118 0.50 32.10 -9.20
CA SER A 118 -0.42 32.57 -8.15
C SER A 118 -0.09 34.00 -7.67
N THR A 119 1.17 34.41 -7.70
CA THR A 119 1.58 35.79 -7.35
C THR A 119 1.36 36.78 -8.50
N ALA A 120 1.44 36.31 -9.75
CA ALA A 120 1.11 37.11 -10.93
C ALA A 120 -0.40 37.45 -11.01
N ASP A 121 -1.29 36.52 -10.66
CA ASP A 121 -2.74 36.79 -10.67
C ASP A 121 -3.19 37.75 -9.54
N PHE A 122 -2.45 37.81 -8.43
CA PHE A 122 -2.77 38.70 -7.31
C PHE A 122 -2.32 40.16 -7.53
N THR A 123 -1.41 40.40 -8.47
CA THR A 123 -0.84 41.73 -8.74
C THR A 123 -1.53 42.47 -9.90
N MET A 124 -2.46 41.85 -10.62
CA MET A 124 -3.22 42.47 -11.72
C MET A 124 -4.65 42.93 -11.35
N VAL A 125 -5.04 42.89 -10.07
CA VAL A 125 -6.35 43.36 -9.57
C VAL A 125 -6.20 44.60 -8.66
N GLY A 126 -5.20 45.45 -8.94
CA GLY A 126 -4.96 46.73 -8.26
C GLY A 126 -5.31 47.93 -9.11
#